data_AF-A0A7W6C0D5-F1
#
_entry.id   AF-A0A7W6C0D5-F1
#
_cell.length_a   1.000
_cell.length_b   1.000
_cell.length_c   1.000
_cell.angle_alpha   90.00
_cell.angle_beta   90.00
_cell.angle_gamma   90.00
#
_symmetry.space_group_name_H-M   'P 1'
#
loop_
_entity.id
_entity.type
_entity.pdbx_description
1 polymer ?
#
loop_
_entity_poly.entity_id
_entity_poly.type
_entity_poly.pdbx_seq_one_letter_code
_entity_poly.pdbx_strand_id
1 'polypeptide(L)'
;MTKLRLLCIAYAIVLLGAASLNYVPGLTDAEGRAFGIFALDIYDDLLHLASAVWALTAALLSHRAARTFLLLFGTLYLADGLLGLATGSGYLDLGILNYGIQDLPLGFKVLANLPHIALGGIALAAALLDGRRTRLA
;
A
#
# COMPACT_ATOMS: atom_id res chain seq x y z
N MET A 1 12.83 6.62 -18.95
CA MET A 1 12.80 6.01 -17.60
C MET A 1 12.60 4.50 -17.72
N THR A 2 13.05 3.70 -16.76
CA THR A 2 12.81 2.24 -16.79
C THR A 2 11.37 1.90 -16.40
N LYS A 3 10.91 0.68 -16.71
CA LYS A 3 9.56 0.22 -16.35
C LYS A 3 9.30 0.29 -14.84
N LEU A 4 10.30 -0.06 -14.01
CA LEU A 4 10.17 0.04 -12.55
C LEU A 4 10.04 1.49 -12.08
N ARG A 5 10.79 2.43 -12.69
CA ARG A 5 10.67 3.86 -12.36
C ARG A 5 9.28 4.41 -12.71
N LEU A 6 8.73 4.03 -13.86
CA LEU A 6 7.35 4.40 -14.23
C LEU A 6 6.33 3.79 -13.28
N LEU A 7 6.54 2.54 -12.84
CA LEU A 7 5.69 1.89 -11.85
C LEU A 7 5.72 2.65 -10.51
N CYS A 8 6.89 3.09 -10.05
CA CYS A 8 7.00 3.91 -8.84
C CYS A 8 6.25 5.26 -8.96
N ILE A 9 6.21 5.89 -10.14
CA ILE A 9 5.39 7.08 -10.37
C ILE A 9 3.90 6.74 -10.21
N ALA A 10 3.45 5.63 -10.78
CA ALA A 10 2.07 5.17 -10.61
C ALA A 10 1.73 4.92 -9.14
N TYR A 11 2.65 4.33 -8.36
CA TYR A 11 2.49 4.13 -6.91
C TYR A 11 2.41 5.47 -6.18
N ALA A 12 3.27 6.43 -6.51
CA ALA A 12 3.19 7.75 -5.90
C ALA A 12 1.82 8.41 -6.13
N ILE A 13 1.26 8.29 -7.34
CA ILE A 13 -0.08 8.83 -7.66
C ILE A 13 -1.17 8.11 -6.86
N VAL A 14 -1.17 6.78 -6.84
CA VAL A 14 -2.18 5.98 -6.12
C VAL A 14 -2.14 6.28 -4.63
N LEU A 15 -0.93 6.36 -4.03
CA LEU A 15 -0.74 6.61 -2.61
C LEU A 15 -1.11 8.04 -2.22
N LEU A 16 -0.81 9.04 -3.05
CA LEU A 16 -1.32 10.40 -2.85
C LEU A 16 -2.84 10.45 -2.96
N GLY A 17 -3.42 9.69 -3.89
CA GLY A 17 -4.86 9.51 -4.01
C GLY A 17 -5.45 8.99 -2.70
N ALA A 18 -4.90 7.90 -2.15
CA ALA A 18 -5.33 7.32 -0.88
C ALA A 18 -5.23 8.32 0.29
N ALA A 19 -4.08 9.00 0.44
CA ALA A 19 -3.88 10.02 1.47
C ALA A 19 -4.82 11.23 1.34
N SER A 20 -5.42 11.44 0.17
CA SER A 20 -6.33 12.55 -0.09
C SER A 20 -7.81 12.20 0.17
N LEU A 21 -8.17 10.91 0.28
CA LEU A 21 -9.57 10.46 0.30
C LEU A 21 -10.39 11.12 1.41
N ASN A 22 -9.82 11.25 2.61
CA ASN A 22 -10.47 11.88 3.77
C ASN A 22 -10.83 13.35 3.57
N TYR A 23 -10.18 14.02 2.61
CA TYR A 23 -10.32 15.46 2.36
C TYR A 23 -11.21 15.75 1.15
N VAL A 24 -11.75 14.73 0.49
CA VAL A 24 -12.69 14.88 -0.63
C VAL A 24 -14.13 14.90 -0.09
N PRO A 25 -14.87 16.01 -0.26
CA PRO A 25 -16.25 16.10 0.21
C PRO A 25 -17.14 15.00 -0.39
N GLY A 26 -17.90 14.30 0.46
CA GLY A 26 -18.88 13.30 0.06
C GLY A 26 -18.33 11.87 -0.14
N LEU A 27 -17.05 11.61 0.10
CA LEU A 27 -16.48 10.25 0.06
C LEU A 27 -16.50 9.52 1.42
N THR A 28 -16.60 10.26 2.52
CA THR A 28 -16.67 9.72 3.87
C THR A 28 -18.12 9.59 4.34
N ASP A 29 -18.44 8.48 5.01
CA ASP A 29 -19.74 8.26 5.63
C ASP A 29 -19.89 9.01 6.97
N ALA A 30 -21.04 8.84 7.64
CA ALA A 30 -21.34 9.49 8.91
C ALA A 30 -20.38 9.04 10.04
N GLU A 31 -19.79 7.86 9.89
CA GLU A 31 -18.80 7.29 10.80
C GLU A 31 -17.35 7.64 10.41
N GLY A 32 -17.16 8.46 9.37
CA GLY A 32 -15.86 8.92 8.90
C GLY A 32 -15.10 7.92 8.02
N ARG A 33 -15.74 6.85 7.54
CA ARG A 33 -15.08 5.85 6.67
C ARG A 33 -15.20 6.23 5.20
N ALA A 34 -14.08 6.23 4.48
CA ALA A 34 -14.10 6.36 3.04
C ALA A 34 -14.70 5.11 2.39
N PHE A 35 -15.68 5.31 1.50
CA PHE A 35 -16.43 4.23 0.82
C PHE A 35 -17.12 3.23 1.77
N GLY A 36 -17.36 3.60 3.03
CA GLY A 36 -17.92 2.71 4.05
C GLY A 36 -16.98 1.62 4.56
N ILE A 37 -15.71 1.62 4.16
CA ILE A 37 -14.73 0.56 4.47
C ILE A 37 -13.51 1.12 5.20
N PHE A 38 -12.90 2.20 4.68
CA PHE A 38 -11.60 2.64 5.16
C PHE A 38 -11.75 3.70 6.25
N ALA A 39 -11.51 3.31 7.50
CA ALA A 39 -11.44 4.23 8.64
C ALA A 39 -10.05 4.88 8.69
N LEU A 40 -9.76 5.74 7.72
CA LEU A 40 -8.47 6.40 7.59
C LEU A 40 -8.35 7.51 8.64
N ASP A 41 -7.29 7.49 9.43
CA ASP A 41 -6.94 8.59 10.32
C ASP A 41 -5.71 9.37 9.81
N ILE A 42 -5.25 10.34 10.61
CA ILE A 42 -4.08 11.14 10.26
C ILE A 42 -2.79 10.31 10.17
N TYR A 43 -2.70 9.20 10.92
CA TYR A 43 -1.55 8.30 10.86
C TYR A 43 -1.55 7.56 9.52
N ASP A 44 -2.70 7.05 9.08
CA ASP A 44 -2.84 6.42 7.76
C ASP A 44 -2.51 7.41 6.63
N ASP A 45 -3.06 8.62 6.69
CA ASP A 45 -2.80 9.66 5.68
C ASP A 45 -1.30 9.97 5.57
N LEU A 46 -0.61 10.11 6.72
CA LEU A 46 0.83 10.34 6.77
C LEU A 46 1.64 9.15 6.26
N LEU A 47 1.23 7.92 6.56
CA LEU A 47 1.90 6.72 6.08
C LEU A 47 1.80 6.62 4.54
N HIS A 48 0.64 6.91 3.98
CA HIS A 48 0.43 6.95 2.52
C HIS A 48 1.25 8.08 1.88
N LEU A 49 1.25 9.29 2.47
CA LEU A 49 2.02 10.42 1.98
C LEU A 49 3.54 10.13 1.99
N ALA A 50 4.06 9.62 3.10
CA ALA A 50 5.47 9.26 3.23
C ALA A 50 5.86 8.19 2.21
N SER A 51 5.02 7.16 2.03
CA SER A 51 5.22 6.11 1.03
C SER A 51 5.18 6.67 -0.39
N ALA A 52 4.30 7.64 -0.69
CA ALA A 52 4.24 8.28 -1.99
C ALA A 52 5.49 9.12 -2.30
N VAL A 53 5.98 9.88 -1.31
CA VAL A 53 7.23 10.65 -1.42
C VAL A 53 8.41 9.70 -1.65
N TRP A 54 8.46 8.57 -0.94
CA TRP A 54 9.50 7.56 -1.14
C TRP A 54 9.43 6.96 -2.55
N ALA A 55 8.24 6.59 -3.02
CA ALA A 55 8.01 6.06 -4.36
C ALA A 55 8.48 7.05 -5.44
N LEU A 56 8.07 8.32 -5.35
CA LEU A 56 8.45 9.37 -6.28
C LEU A 56 9.96 9.62 -6.26
N THR A 57 10.56 9.71 -5.08
CA THR A 57 12.01 9.89 -4.93
C THR A 57 12.77 8.74 -5.56
N ALA A 58 12.36 7.50 -5.30
CA ALA A 58 12.94 6.30 -5.90
C ALA A 58 12.81 6.32 -7.44
N ALA A 59 11.66 6.75 -7.96
CA ALA A 59 11.43 6.91 -9.39
C ALA A 59 12.36 7.95 -10.01
N LEU A 60 12.63 9.07 -9.33
CA LEU A 60 13.48 10.14 -9.85
C LEU A 60 14.97 9.79 -9.76
N LEU A 61 15.41 9.11 -8.70
CA LEU A 61 16.82 8.81 -8.46
C LEU A 61 17.41 7.80 -9.45
N SER A 62 16.92 6.56 -9.49
CA SER A 62 17.53 5.52 -10.34
C SER A 62 16.66 4.27 -10.50
N HIS A 63 17.03 3.39 -11.44
CA HIS A 63 16.42 2.07 -11.55
C HIS A 63 16.63 1.25 -10.27
N ARG A 64 17.86 1.21 -9.72
CA ARG A 64 18.17 0.49 -8.48
C ARG A 64 17.31 0.98 -7.31
N ALA A 65 17.15 2.30 -7.15
CA ALA A 65 16.30 2.88 -6.12
C ALA A 65 14.83 2.45 -6.28
N ALA A 66 14.29 2.56 -7.50
CA ALA A 66 12.93 2.09 -7.82
C ALA A 66 12.73 0.61 -7.48
N ARG A 67 13.69 -0.24 -7.86
CA ARG A 67 13.66 -1.67 -7.52
C ARG A 67 13.66 -1.91 -6.01
N THR A 68 14.49 -1.20 -5.26
CA THR A 68 14.55 -1.32 -3.80
C THR A 68 13.24 -0.89 -3.15
N PHE A 69 12.65 0.23 -3.57
CA PHE A 69 11.32 0.65 -3.10
C PHE A 69 10.29 -0.45 -3.33
N LEU A 70 10.13 -0.92 -4.58
CA LEU A 70 9.12 -1.92 -4.93
C LEU A 70 9.29 -3.24 -4.17
N LEU A 71 10.54 -3.64 -3.91
CA LEU A 71 10.81 -4.84 -3.12
C LEU A 71 10.39 -4.66 -1.65
N LEU A 72 10.81 -3.58 -1.00
CA LEU A 72 10.55 -3.35 0.42
C LEU A 72 9.08 -3.01 0.66
N PHE A 73 8.56 -1.99 -0.02
CA PHE A 73 7.17 -1.60 0.04
C PHE A 73 6.25 -2.77 -0.31
N GLY A 74 6.55 -3.48 -1.41
CA GLY A 74 5.74 -4.61 -1.87
C GLY A 74 5.67 -5.74 -0.84
N THR A 75 6.79 -6.06 -0.20
CA THR A 75 6.84 -7.07 0.87
C THR A 75 6.00 -6.64 2.07
N LEU A 76 6.18 -5.38 2.52
CA LEU A 76 5.47 -4.86 3.68
C LEU A 76 3.95 -4.82 3.43
N TYR A 77 3.51 -4.19 2.34
CA TYR A 77 2.09 -4.08 1.99
C TYR A 77 1.42 -5.45 1.79
N LEU A 78 2.10 -6.39 1.13
CA LEU A 78 1.53 -7.72 0.93
C LEU A 78 1.39 -8.47 2.25
N ALA A 79 2.43 -8.46 3.09
CA ALA A 79 2.38 -9.10 4.39
C ALA A 79 1.28 -8.51 5.29
N ASP A 80 1.10 -7.18 5.21
CA ASP A 80 0.07 -6.47 5.97
C ASP A 80 -1.33 -6.87 5.54
N GLY A 81 -1.61 -6.86 4.22
CA GLY A 81 -2.91 -7.27 3.71
C GLY A 81 -3.23 -8.75 3.96
N LEU A 82 -2.21 -9.63 3.95
CA LEU A 82 -2.39 -11.04 4.32
C LEU A 82 -2.65 -11.21 5.83
N LEU A 83 -1.97 -10.43 6.67
CA LEU A 83 -2.23 -10.41 8.11
C LEU A 83 -3.66 -9.94 8.37
N GLY A 84 -4.07 -8.79 7.82
CA GLY A 84 -5.40 -8.24 8.00
C GLY A 84 -6.50 -9.15 7.46
N LEU A 85 -6.26 -9.92 6.40
CA LEU A 85 -7.19 -10.95 5.95
C LEU A 85 -7.37 -12.08 6.97
N ALA A 86 -6.28 -12.50 7.62
CA ALA A 86 -6.31 -13.56 8.63
C ALA A 86 -6.88 -13.09 9.98
N THR A 87 -6.53 -11.88 10.41
CA THR A 87 -6.77 -11.41 11.78
C THR A 87 -7.83 -10.31 11.87
N GLY A 88 -8.21 -9.68 10.75
CA GLY A 88 -9.01 -8.46 10.76
C GLY A 88 -8.23 -7.18 11.10
N SER A 89 -6.92 -7.26 11.31
CA SER A 89 -6.08 -6.13 11.74
C SER A 89 -4.74 -6.08 11.01
N GLY A 90 -4.37 -4.91 10.50
CA GLY A 90 -3.05 -4.63 9.91
C GLY A 90 -2.00 -4.37 10.98
N TYR A 91 -0.73 -4.36 10.58
CA TYR A 91 0.38 -3.85 11.40
C TYR A 91 0.89 -2.50 10.90
N LEU A 92 0.65 -2.16 9.62
CA LEU A 92 1.09 -0.89 9.05
C LEU A 92 0.35 0.30 9.67
N ASP A 93 -0.93 0.13 10.01
CA ASP A 93 -1.79 1.05 10.75
C ASP A 93 -1.68 0.87 12.29
N LEU A 94 -0.77 0.01 12.75
CA LEU A 94 -0.66 -0.44 14.14
C LEU A 94 -1.93 -1.12 14.69
N GLY A 95 -2.87 -1.52 13.83
CA GLY A 95 -4.19 -2.03 14.22
C GLY A 95 -4.11 -3.30 15.08
N ILE A 96 -3.21 -4.22 14.74
CA ILE A 96 -2.99 -5.46 15.50
C ILE A 96 -2.47 -5.18 16.92
N LEU A 97 -1.73 -4.09 17.13
CA LEU A 97 -1.22 -3.69 18.43
C LEU A 97 -2.29 -2.98 19.26
N ASN A 98 -3.07 -2.13 18.63
CA ASN A 98 -4.09 -1.32 19.30
C ASN A 98 -5.38 -2.09 19.59
N TYR A 99 -5.74 -3.03 18.71
CA TYR A 99 -7.05 -3.70 18.73
C TYR A 99 -6.94 -5.23 18.80
N GLY A 100 -5.76 -5.82 18.61
CA GLY A 100 -5.62 -7.27 18.58
C GLY A 100 -6.33 -7.90 17.37
N ILE A 101 -6.73 -9.17 17.49
CA ILE A 101 -7.47 -9.89 16.45
C ILE A 101 -8.93 -9.44 16.47
N GLN A 102 -9.46 -9.06 15.30
CA GLN A 102 -10.82 -8.56 15.12
C GLN A 102 -11.73 -9.58 14.42
N ASP A 103 -12.91 -9.79 14.99
CA ASP A 103 -13.96 -10.60 14.37
C ASP A 103 -14.82 -9.74 13.44
N LEU A 104 -14.38 -9.65 12.19
CA LEU A 104 -15.05 -8.90 11.12
C LEU A 104 -15.62 -9.86 10.06
N PRO A 105 -16.73 -9.50 9.40
CA PRO A 105 -17.25 -10.27 8.28
C PRO A 105 -16.18 -10.50 7.20
N LEU A 106 -16.09 -11.71 6.65
CA LEU A 106 -15.07 -12.07 5.66
C LEU A 106 -15.05 -11.13 4.45
N GLY A 107 -16.23 -10.74 3.95
CA GLY A 107 -16.35 -9.78 2.84
C GLY A 107 -15.70 -8.44 3.16
N PHE A 108 -15.87 -7.95 4.39
CA PHE A 108 -15.22 -6.72 4.85
C PHE A 108 -13.70 -6.90 4.91
N LYS A 109 -13.20 -8.01 5.50
CA LYS A 109 -11.76 -8.30 5.53
C LYS A 109 -11.15 -8.35 4.14
N VAL A 110 -11.84 -8.97 3.17
CA VAL A 110 -11.37 -9.01 1.77
C VAL A 110 -11.31 -7.61 1.17
N LEU A 111 -12.37 -6.82 1.28
CA LEU A 111 -12.42 -5.48 0.68
C LEU A 111 -11.40 -4.52 1.30
N ALA A 112 -11.29 -4.52 2.64
CA ALA A 112 -10.35 -3.66 3.36
C ALA A 112 -8.88 -3.97 3.01
N ASN A 113 -8.54 -5.25 2.80
CA ASN A 113 -7.16 -5.68 2.55
C ASN A 113 -6.80 -5.79 1.06
N LEU A 114 -7.78 -5.71 0.15
CA LEU A 114 -7.55 -5.83 -1.29
C LEU A 114 -6.51 -4.83 -1.82
N PRO A 115 -6.52 -3.54 -1.44
CA PRO A 115 -5.51 -2.60 -1.91
C PRO A 115 -4.09 -3.00 -1.48
N HIS A 116 -3.93 -3.49 -0.25
CA HIS A 116 -2.64 -3.90 0.31
C HIS A 116 -2.09 -5.15 -0.39
N ILE A 117 -2.95 -6.15 -0.61
CA ILE A 117 -2.59 -7.37 -1.33
C ILE A 117 -2.26 -7.06 -2.80
N ALA A 118 -3.07 -6.24 -3.47
CA ALA A 118 -2.88 -5.92 -4.89
C ALA A 118 -1.61 -5.09 -5.12
N LEU A 119 -1.45 -3.97 -4.40
CA LEU A 119 -0.26 -3.12 -4.51
C LEU A 119 0.98 -3.87 -4.00
N GLY A 120 0.87 -4.56 -2.87
CA GLY A 120 1.97 -5.36 -2.33
C GLY A 120 2.46 -6.42 -3.33
N GLY A 121 1.54 -7.21 -3.84
CA GLY A 121 1.82 -8.29 -4.79
C GLY A 121 2.41 -7.79 -6.12
N ILE A 122 1.84 -6.74 -6.71
CA ILE A 122 2.33 -6.17 -7.97
C ILE A 122 3.75 -5.62 -7.80
N ALA A 123 4.02 -4.86 -6.74
CA ALA A 123 5.34 -4.28 -6.49
C ALA A 123 6.40 -5.35 -6.27
N LEU A 124 6.10 -6.32 -5.39
CA LEU A 124 7.02 -7.41 -5.07
C LEU A 124 7.32 -8.27 -6.30
N ALA A 125 6.29 -8.65 -7.06
CA ALA A 125 6.46 -9.41 -8.29
C ALA A 125 7.34 -8.65 -9.31
N ALA A 126 7.08 -7.35 -9.52
CA ALA A 126 7.87 -6.54 -10.45
C ALA A 126 9.36 -6.50 -10.07
N ALA A 127 9.66 -6.31 -8.79
CA ALA A 127 11.05 -6.25 -8.30
C ALA A 127 11.79 -7.61 -8.38
N LEU A 128 11.09 -8.72 -8.13
CA LEU A 128 11.65 -10.07 -8.22
C LEU A 128 11.89 -10.48 -9.67
N LEU A 129 10.95 -10.19 -10.57
CA LEU A 129 11.07 -10.52 -12.00
C LEU A 129 12.17 -9.72 -12.69
N ASP A 130 12.35 -8.45 -12.34
CA ASP A 130 13.47 -7.63 -12.83
C ASP A 130 14.82 -8.24 -12.42
N GLY A 131 14.97 -8.64 -11.16
CA GLY A 131 16.21 -9.26 -10.67
C GLY A 131 16.52 -10.64 -11.24
N ARG A 132 15.56 -11.31 -11.89
CA ARG A 132 15.82 -12.56 -12.65
C ARG A 132 16.37 -12.25 -14.04
N ARG A 133 15.87 -11.20 -14.71
CA ARG A 133 16.33 -10.81 -16.06
C ARG A 133 17.81 -10.42 -16.06
N THR A 134 18.26 -9.67 -15.06
CA THR A 134 19.66 -9.25 -14.93
C THR A 134 20.62 -10.40 -14.66
N ARG A 135 20.13 -11.58 -14.22
CA ARG A 135 20.97 -12.76 -13.97
C ARG A 135 21.08 -13.70 -15.18
N LEU A 136 20.24 -13.52 -16.19
CA LEU A 136 20.19 -14.35 -17.40
C LEU A 136 20.80 -13.66 -18.63
N ALA A 137 21.20 -12.40 -18.50
CA ALA A 137 21.88 -11.59 -19.51
C ALA A 137 23.36 -11.45 -19.15
#